data_AF-A0A932RCZ0-F1
#
_entry.id   AF-A0A932RCZ0-F1
#
_cell.length_a   1.000
_cell.length_b   1.000
_cell.length_c   1.000
_cell.angle_alpha   90.00
_cell.angle_beta   90.00
_cell.angle_gamma   90.00
#
_symmetry.space_group_name_H-M   'P 1'
#
loop_
_entity.id
_entity.type
_entity.pdbx_description
1 polymer ?
#
loop_
_entity_poly.entity_id
_entity_poly.type
_entity_poly.pdbx_seq_one_letter_code
_entity_poly.pdbx_strand_id
1 'polypeptide(L)'
;MAQGSTDEKQHAHELIDRMAPGQVSAVVGLLEIILDPLARTLASAPYDDEPVSAEEAREVEAAKASLARGEGIPHEEVLAEFGLTSEDFERMGRTPLKPHGSDQ
;
A
#
# COMPACT_ATOMS: atom_id res chain seq x y z
N MET A 1 -24.75 -24.87 10.18
CA MET A 1 -24.41 -23.53 9.66
C MET A 1 -24.12 -23.49 8.14
N ALA A 2 -23.95 -24.62 7.44
CA ALA A 2 -23.51 -24.62 6.03
C ALA A 2 -24.59 -24.30 4.97
N GLN A 3 -25.88 -24.45 5.31
CA GLN A 3 -26.96 -24.28 4.32
C GLN A 3 -27.19 -22.82 3.89
N GLY A 4 -27.13 -21.87 4.85
CA GLY A 4 -27.39 -20.46 4.57
C GLY A 4 -26.37 -19.80 3.63
N SER A 5 -25.10 -20.22 3.69
CA SER A 5 -24.06 -19.67 2.79
C SER A 5 -24.21 -20.17 1.34
N THR A 6 -24.74 -21.38 1.15
CA THR A 6 -25.03 -21.91 -0.19
C THR A 6 -26.22 -21.18 -0.81
N ASP A 7 -27.25 -20.87 -0.02
CA ASP A 7 -28.43 -20.13 -0.46
C ASP A 7 -28.06 -18.67 -0.84
N GLU A 8 -27.19 -18.01 -0.07
CA GLU A 8 -26.69 -16.66 -0.37
C GLU A 8 -25.89 -16.60 -1.69
N LYS A 9 -25.02 -17.59 -1.94
CA LYS A 9 -24.26 -17.67 -3.20
C LYS A 9 -25.18 -17.88 -4.40
N GLN A 10 -26.15 -18.80 -4.28
CA GLN A 10 -27.10 -19.06 -5.35
C GLN A 10 -27.93 -17.82 -5.67
N HIS A 11 -28.39 -17.10 -4.64
CA HIS A 11 -29.12 -15.85 -4.82
C HIS A 11 -28.27 -14.76 -5.49
N ALA A 12 -26.98 -14.64 -5.14
CA ALA A 12 -26.07 -13.70 -5.79
C ALA A 12 -25.91 -14.00 -7.29
N HIS A 13 -25.79 -15.27 -7.68
CA HIS A 13 -25.73 -15.67 -9.10
C HIS A 13 -27.00 -15.26 -9.86
N GLU A 14 -28.18 -15.52 -9.30
CA GLU A 14 -29.47 -15.14 -9.91
C GLU A 14 -29.66 -13.62 -10.06
N LEU A 15 -29.05 -12.83 -9.17
CA LEU A 15 -29.04 -11.38 -9.30
C LEU A 15 -28.11 -10.94 -10.43
N ILE A 16 -26.89 -11.49 -10.49
CA ILE A 16 -25.89 -11.19 -11.52
C ILE A 16 -26.43 -11.51 -12.91
N ASP A 17 -27.07 -12.66 -13.10
CA ASP A 17 -27.62 -13.10 -14.39
C ASP A 17 -28.69 -12.16 -14.97
N ARG A 18 -29.34 -11.34 -14.12
CA ARG A 18 -30.37 -10.38 -14.52
C ARG A 18 -29.83 -8.97 -14.80
N MET A 19 -28.54 -8.72 -14.55
CA MET A 19 -27.95 -7.39 -14.69
C MET A 19 -27.62 -7.04 -16.15
N ALA A 20 -27.67 -5.75 -16.50
CA ALA A 20 -27.17 -5.30 -17.79
C ALA A 20 -25.63 -5.42 -17.85
N PRO A 21 -25.01 -5.60 -19.04
CA PRO A 21 -23.57 -5.85 -19.16
C PRO A 21 -22.67 -4.81 -18.47
N GLY A 22 -23.03 -3.52 -18.55
CA GLY A 22 -22.29 -2.45 -17.87
C GLY A 22 -22.37 -2.51 -16.34
N GLN A 23 -23.46 -3.05 -15.79
CA GLN A 23 -23.63 -3.21 -14.34
C GLN A 23 -22.85 -4.43 -13.83
N VAL A 24 -22.77 -5.50 -14.61
CA VAL A 24 -21.94 -6.68 -14.30
C VAL A 24 -20.46 -6.27 -14.18
N SER A 25 -19.96 -5.48 -15.13
CA SER A 25 -18.58 -4.98 -15.10
C SER A 25 -18.24 -4.22 -13.81
N ALA A 26 -19.15 -3.36 -13.34
CA ALA A 26 -18.97 -2.63 -12.08
C ALA A 26 -18.94 -3.57 -10.85
N VAL A 27 -19.80 -4.59 -10.80
CA VAL A 27 -19.84 -5.55 -9.70
C VAL A 27 -18.61 -6.46 -9.70
N VAL A 28 -18.12 -6.88 -10.86
CA VAL A 28 -16.88 -7.66 -10.97
C VAL A 28 -15.71 -6.90 -10.36
N GLY A 29 -15.53 -5.62 -10.69
CA GLY A 29 -14.46 -4.81 -10.08
C GLY A 29 -14.59 -4.70 -8.56
N LEU A 30 -15.81 -4.61 -8.02
CA LEU A 30 -16.02 -4.63 -6.58
C LEU A 30 -15.69 -5.99 -5.96
N LEU A 31 -16.07 -7.09 -6.60
CA LEU A 31 -15.77 -8.45 -6.14
C LEU A 31 -14.26 -8.71 -6.15
N GLU A 32 -13.53 -8.23 -7.15
CA GLU A 32 -12.07 -8.31 -7.21
C GLU A 32 -11.41 -7.61 -6.02
N ILE A 33 -11.91 -6.43 -5.63
CA ILE A 33 -11.42 -5.72 -4.43
C ILE A 33 -11.74 -6.50 -3.15
N ILE A 34 -12.97 -7.01 -3.01
CA ILE A 34 -13.37 -7.77 -1.82
C ILE A 34 -12.57 -9.07 -1.69
N LEU A 35 -12.23 -9.69 -2.82
CA LEU A 35 -11.50 -10.96 -2.88
C LEU A 35 -9.98 -10.79 -2.99
N ASP A 36 -9.47 -9.55 -3.02
CA ASP A 36 -8.04 -9.30 -3.11
C ASP A 36 -7.30 -9.95 -1.91
N PRO A 37 -6.42 -10.94 -2.17
CA PRO A 37 -5.70 -11.63 -1.12
C PRO A 37 -4.82 -10.69 -0.28
N LEU A 38 -4.27 -9.64 -0.89
CA LEU A 38 -3.43 -8.68 -0.19
C LEU A 38 -4.27 -7.81 0.74
N ALA A 39 -5.34 -7.18 0.24
CA ALA A 39 -6.27 -6.41 1.07
C ALA A 39 -6.83 -7.25 2.23
N ARG A 40 -7.19 -8.51 1.97
CA ARG A 40 -7.66 -9.41 3.02
C ARG A 40 -6.58 -9.71 4.06
N THR A 41 -5.35 -9.98 3.62
CA THR A 41 -4.22 -10.23 4.53
C THR A 41 -3.97 -9.01 5.41
N LEU A 42 -3.90 -7.82 4.82
CA LEU A 42 -3.70 -6.56 5.52
C LEU A 42 -4.84 -6.23 6.49
N ALA A 43 -6.10 -6.45 6.08
CA ALA A 43 -7.26 -6.19 6.94
C ALA A 43 -7.33 -7.14 8.15
N SER A 44 -6.77 -8.35 8.01
CA SER A 44 -6.70 -9.33 9.10
C SER A 44 -5.39 -9.30 9.88
N ALA A 45 -4.40 -8.52 9.42
CA ALA A 45 -3.11 -8.43 10.08
C ALA A 45 -3.32 -7.80 11.47
N PRO A 46 -2.76 -8.40 12.54
CA PRO A 46 -2.75 -7.76 13.83
C PRO A 46 -1.96 -6.44 13.75
N TYR A 47 -2.29 -5.50 14.62
CA TYR A 47 -1.43 -4.34 14.84
C TYR A 47 -0.07 -4.80 15.37
N ASP A 48 0.98 -4.15 14.91
CA ASP A 48 2.33 -4.36 15.43
C ASP A 48 2.47 -3.60 16.76
N ASP A 49 2.00 -4.27 17.83
CA ASP A 49 2.04 -3.78 19.22
C ASP A 49 3.12 -4.53 20.04
N GLU A 50 4.10 -5.15 19.36
CA GLU A 50 5.18 -5.86 20.03
C GLU A 50 6.09 -4.88 20.79
N PRO A 51 6.52 -5.21 22.03
CA PRO A 51 7.39 -4.31 22.79
C PRO A 51 8.77 -4.25 22.12
N VAL A 52 9.30 -3.04 21.97
CA VAL A 52 10.69 -2.84 21.52
C VAL A 52 11.64 -3.59 22.46
N SER A 53 12.44 -4.48 21.90
CA SER A 53 13.40 -5.27 22.65
C SER A 53 14.55 -4.40 23.16
N ALA A 54 15.25 -4.90 24.19
CA ALA A 54 16.42 -4.20 24.72
C ALA A 54 17.58 -4.10 23.70
N GLU A 55 17.64 -5.03 22.75
CA GLU A 55 18.62 -5.02 21.67
C GLU A 55 18.30 -3.93 20.66
N GLU A 56 17.08 -3.90 20.13
CA GLU A 56 16.61 -2.85 19.20
C GLU A 56 16.74 -1.46 19.80
N ALA A 57 16.39 -1.29 21.08
CA ALA A 57 16.57 -0.02 21.78
C ALA A 57 18.05 0.42 21.81
N ARG A 58 18.99 -0.51 22.02
CA ARG A 58 20.43 -0.21 21.99
C ARG A 58 20.91 0.14 20.59
N GLU A 59 20.43 -0.57 19.57
CA GLU A 59 20.77 -0.29 18.17
C GLU A 59 20.28 1.09 17.73
N VAL A 60 19.06 1.46 18.11
CA VAL A 60 18.49 2.80 17.85
C VAL A 60 19.35 3.88 18.52
N GLU A 61 19.75 3.70 19.78
CA GLU A 61 20.60 4.68 20.46
C GLU A 61 22.01 4.75 19.84
N ALA A 62 22.57 3.62 19.41
CA ALA A 62 23.84 3.60 18.70
C ALA A 62 23.76 4.35 17.36
N ALA A 63 22.68 4.14 16.59
CA ALA A 63 22.42 4.84 15.34
C ALA A 63 22.28 6.36 15.55
N LYS A 64 21.49 6.80 16.56
CA LYS A 64 21.38 8.21 16.92
C LYS A 64 22.73 8.83 17.31
N ALA A 65 23.54 8.10 18.09
CA ALA A 65 24.87 8.57 18.46
C ALA A 65 25.82 8.68 17.25
N SER A 66 25.74 7.75 16.30
CA SER A 66 26.49 7.79 15.04
C SER A 66 26.09 9.01 14.19
N LEU A 67 24.79 9.27 14.05
CA LEU A 67 24.29 10.48 13.38
C LEU A 67 24.77 11.77 14.07
N ALA A 68 24.78 11.82 15.40
CA ALA A 68 25.29 12.97 16.15
C ALA A 68 26.81 13.19 15.95
N ARG A 69 27.57 12.14 15.61
CA ARG A 69 28.99 12.24 15.22
C ARG A 69 29.19 12.61 13.75
N GLY A 70 28.13 12.74 12.96
CA GLY A 70 28.20 13.08 11.53
C GLY A 70 28.55 11.89 10.64
N GLU A 71 28.36 10.66 11.11
CA GLU A 71 28.64 9.42 10.35
C GLU A 71 27.47 8.99 9.44
N GLY A 72 26.42 9.81 9.33
CA GLY A 72 25.30 9.56 8.42
C GLY A 72 25.64 9.86 6.96
N ILE A 73 24.94 9.21 6.04
CA ILE A 73 25.02 9.51 4.61
C ILE A 73 24.16 10.76 4.32
N PRO A 74 24.71 11.79 3.63
CA PRO A 74 23.93 12.94 3.21
C PRO A 74 22.75 12.53 2.32
N HIS A 75 21.60 13.20 2.49
CA HIS A 75 20.40 12.89 1.72
C HIS A 75 20.63 12.95 0.19
N GLU A 76 21.39 13.94 -0.28
CA GLU A 76 21.72 14.11 -1.70
C GLU A 76 22.55 12.96 -2.27
N GLU A 77 23.43 12.37 -1.46
CA GLU A 77 24.24 11.22 -1.86
C GLU A 77 23.39 9.97 -2.04
N VAL A 78 22.44 9.74 -1.12
CA VAL A 78 21.45 8.67 -1.25
C VAL A 78 20.62 8.85 -2.53
N LEU A 79 20.12 10.06 -2.81
CA LEU A 79 19.34 10.31 -4.02
C LEU A 79 20.15 10.07 -5.30
N ALA A 80 21.42 10.50 -5.32
CA ALA A 80 22.31 10.29 -6.45
C ALA A 80 22.53 8.79 -6.74
N GLU A 81 22.60 7.92 -5.73
CA GLU A 81 22.70 6.46 -5.90
C GLU A 81 21.50 5.89 -6.70
N PHE A 82 20.31 6.46 -6.51
CA PHE A 82 19.10 6.10 -7.24
C PHE A 82 18.91 6.90 -8.55
N GLY A 83 19.87 7.74 -8.94
CA GLY A 83 19.80 8.58 -10.13
C GLY A 83 18.78 9.73 -10.01
N LEU A 84 18.48 10.16 -8.79
CA LEU A 84 17.50 11.19 -8.49
C LEU A 84 18.18 12.48 -8.00
N THR A 85 17.54 13.60 -8.28
CA THR A 85 17.80 14.86 -7.61
C THR A 85 16.79 15.10 -6.48
N SER A 86 17.08 16.05 -5.59
CA SER A 86 16.11 16.50 -4.57
C SER A 86 14.80 17.00 -5.20
N GLU A 87 14.87 17.63 -6.37
CA GLU A 87 13.68 18.09 -7.12
C GLU A 87 12.86 16.93 -7.66
N ASP A 88 13.50 15.86 -8.16
CA ASP A 88 12.81 14.66 -8.62
C ASP A 88 12.08 13.96 -7.48
N PHE A 89 12.73 13.84 -6.32
CA PHE A 89 12.14 13.21 -5.13
C PHE A 89 10.94 14.00 -4.60
N GLU A 90 11.06 15.32 -4.50
CA GLU A 90 9.95 16.22 -4.13
C GLU A 90 8.77 16.13 -5.10
N ARG A 91 9.07 15.99 -6.40
CA ARG A 91 8.05 15.80 -7.42
C ARG A 91 7.28 14.49 -7.20
N MET A 92 7.98 13.39 -6.95
CA MET A 92 7.36 12.07 -6.69
C MET A 92 6.40 12.09 -5.49
N GLY A 93 6.74 12.83 -4.44
CA GLY A 93 5.90 13.01 -3.24
C GLY A 93 4.53 13.66 -3.51
N ARG A 94 4.34 14.30 -4.66
CA ARG A 94 3.10 15.01 -5.03
C ARG A 94 2.16 14.18 -5.91
N THR A 95 2.19 12.86 -5.78
CA THR A 95 1.35 11.95 -6.58
C THR A 95 -0.16 12.20 -6.33
N PRO A 96 -1.02 12.32 -7.37
CA PRO A 96 -0.72 12.05 -8.79
C PRO A 96 0.18 13.10 -9.41
N LEU A 97 1.27 12.64 -10.05
CA LEU A 97 2.16 13.49 -10.82
C LEU A 97 1.34 14.17 -11.91
N LYS A 98 1.34 15.52 -11.93
CA LYS A 98 0.81 16.23 -13.10
C LYS A 98 1.57 15.72 -14.34
N PRO A 99 0.87 15.32 -15.41
CA PRO A 99 1.54 15.01 -16.66
C PRO A 99 2.38 16.23 -17.05
N HIS A 100 3.61 15.99 -17.48
CA HIS A 100 4.46 17.05 -18.00
C HIS A 100 3.67 17.85 -19.04
N GLY A 101 3.62 19.16 -18.86
CA GLY A 101 2.93 20.04 -19.79
C GLY A 101 3.41 19.78 -21.22
N SER A 102 2.45 19.63 -22.12
CA SER A 102 2.58 20.13 -23.47
C SER A 102 2.77 21.65 -23.37
N ASP A 103 4.02 22.09 -23.19
CA ASP A 103 4.44 23.44 -23.55
C ASP A 103 4.55 23.47 -25.08
N GLN A 104 3.52 24.01 -25.71
CA GLN A 104 3.61 24.70 -27.00
C GLN A 104 3.26 26.17 -26.75
#